data_AF-A0A6B9Z5S3-F1
#
_entry.id   AF-A0A6B9Z5S3-F1
#
_cell.length_a   1.000
_cell.length_b   1.000
_cell.length_c   1.000
_cell.angle_alpha   90.00
_cell.angle_beta   90.00
_cell.angle_gamma   90.00
#
_symmetry.space_group_name_H-M   'P 1'
#
loop_
_entity.id
_entity.type
_entity.pdbx_description
1 polymer ?
#
loop_
_entity_poly.entity_id
_entity_poly.type
_entity_poly.pdbx_seq_one_letter_code
_entity_poly.pdbx_strand_id
1 'polypeptide(L)'
;MLKKTTCVFAGLLAGIVFVTAAFAQNKPVGIFDGNGDIGAVKNKGNVIYNAAAQQYTVAGSGTNIWFNKDEFHFVWKRMKGDFILRTNAAFIGTGTEAHRKFGLMVRKSLAGNSAHVNAVVHGDGLTSLQYRAADGDSTREQKSGITAAGVIQLERKGKTYTMSVARKGDVFGPEEKVDIDLGDEVYVGIFVCSHNPNVVEKAVFNNVRIVVPAPASLVAYKQYLGSNIEVLDMQTQNSRIIYQSPKSLQAPNWMVDGKSLIYNSEGLLYKYNLATNTPAVLNTGSAKGNNNDHVLSFDGKWLTISNNDNGAPSVGYVVPVTGGEPRRVTETGKGASYMHGWSPDGKYLVFCGERNKEYDVYRVPVAGGPEERLTNTPGLDDGPEYTPDGQYIYFNSVRTGLMQVWRMKADGTEQTQITNDDYNNWFPHVSPDGKWIVYITFLKNEVAPGDHPFYKHVYIRVMPVGGGPSKVVAYLYGGQGTINTPSWSPDSKHIAFVSNTNLLFPAFPISKH
;
A
#
# COMPACT_ATOMS: atom_id res chain seq x y z
N MET A 1 32.35 60.61 73.84
CA MET A 1 33.13 59.38 74.11
C MET A 1 32.30 58.19 73.65
N LEU A 2 32.95 57.24 72.96
CA LEU A 2 32.68 55.78 72.85
C LEU A 2 31.21 55.29 72.98
N LYS A 3 30.67 54.42 72.12
CA LYS A 3 31.27 53.18 71.60
C LYS A 3 30.35 52.60 70.49
N LYS A 4 30.99 51.92 69.54
CA LYS A 4 30.41 51.12 68.45
C LYS A 4 29.49 50.00 68.96
N THR A 5 28.41 49.72 68.20
CA THR A 5 27.97 48.33 67.98
C THR A 5 27.40 48.18 66.58
N THR A 6 28.09 47.37 65.78
CA THR A 6 27.75 46.96 64.42
C THR A 6 26.75 45.81 64.48
N CYS A 7 25.65 45.87 63.73
CA CYS A 7 24.82 44.70 63.43
C CYS A 7 24.69 44.57 61.90
N VAL A 8 25.33 43.53 61.37
CA VAL A 8 25.32 43.10 59.98
C VAL A 8 24.04 42.28 59.76
N PHE A 9 23.13 42.77 58.93
CA PHE A 9 22.04 41.96 58.39
C PHE A 9 22.56 41.25 57.13
N ALA A 10 22.84 39.95 57.25
CA ALA A 10 23.11 39.08 56.11
C ALA A 10 21.76 38.67 55.47
N GLY A 11 21.41 39.32 54.36
CA GLY A 11 20.30 38.89 53.52
C GLY A 11 20.71 37.70 52.66
N LEU A 12 20.14 36.53 52.94
CA LEU A 12 20.30 35.33 52.12
C LEU A 12 19.33 35.44 50.92
N LEU A 13 19.79 35.98 49.78
CA LEU A 13 19.07 35.86 48.51
C LEU A 13 19.36 34.46 47.92
N ALA A 14 18.45 33.52 48.15
CA ALA A 14 18.43 32.26 47.41
C ALA A 14 17.92 32.55 45.99
N GLY A 15 18.84 32.71 45.04
CA GLY A 15 18.52 32.72 43.61
C GLY A 15 18.09 31.33 43.17
N ILE A 16 16.78 31.12 43.00
CA ILE A 16 16.24 29.94 42.33
C ILE A 16 16.54 30.10 40.83
N VAL A 17 17.61 29.45 40.37
CA VAL A 17 17.85 29.24 38.95
C VAL A 17 16.83 28.20 38.49
N PHE A 18 15.74 28.66 37.86
CA PHE A 18 14.91 27.78 37.03
C PHE A 18 15.75 27.33 35.84
N VAL A 19 16.39 26.17 35.96
CA VAL A 19 16.84 25.42 34.79
C VAL A 19 15.56 24.90 34.12
N THR A 20 15.00 25.70 33.22
CA THR A 20 14.07 25.16 32.23
C THR A 20 14.89 24.21 31.37
N ALA A 21 14.84 22.92 31.71
CA ALA A 21 15.20 21.89 30.75
C ALA A 21 14.29 22.12 29.55
N ALA A 22 14.84 22.71 28.49
CA ALA A 22 14.17 22.77 27.21
C ALA A 22 13.97 21.31 26.79
N PHE A 23 12.78 20.77 27.06
CA PHE A 23 12.31 19.57 26.39
C PHE A 23 12.38 19.91 24.91
N ALA A 24 13.44 19.44 24.24
CA ALA A 24 13.54 19.51 22.80
C ALA A 24 12.26 18.84 22.28
N GLN A 25 11.33 19.66 21.80
CA GLN A 25 10.07 19.20 21.24
C GLN A 25 10.46 18.23 20.12
N ASN A 26 10.21 16.93 20.31
CA ASN A 26 10.46 15.93 19.28
C ASN A 26 9.71 16.36 18.04
N LYS A 27 10.44 16.89 17.05
CA LYS A 27 9.83 17.34 15.80
C LYS A 27 9.41 16.10 15.02
N PRO A 28 8.19 16.07 14.47
CA PRO A 28 7.78 15.01 13.57
C PRO A 28 8.76 14.88 12.41
N VAL A 29 9.04 13.64 12.00
CA VAL A 29 9.89 13.33 10.85
C VAL A 29 9.11 12.40 9.94
N GLY A 30 8.64 12.94 8.81
CA GLY A 30 7.71 12.25 7.92
C GLY A 30 6.44 11.82 8.65
N ILE A 31 6.18 10.52 8.73
CA ILE A 31 4.97 9.95 9.37
C ILE A 31 5.12 9.71 10.88
N PHE A 32 6.32 9.89 11.41
CA PHE A 32 6.66 9.59 12.80
C PHE A 32 6.58 10.83 13.69
N ASP A 33 6.14 10.63 14.94
CA ASP A 33 5.96 11.69 15.93
C ASP A 33 7.29 12.14 16.54
N GLY A 34 8.31 11.28 16.54
CA GLY A 34 9.62 11.60 17.11
C GLY A 34 10.71 10.59 16.75
N ASN A 35 11.94 10.91 17.17
CA ASN A 35 13.10 10.04 17.05
C ASN A 35 14.09 10.31 18.18
N GLY A 36 15.03 9.40 18.40
CA GLY A 36 16.01 9.51 19.46
C GLY A 36 16.72 8.21 19.77
N ASP A 37 17.82 8.33 20.49
CA ASP A 37 18.58 7.19 20.96
C ASP A 37 17.92 6.55 22.18
N ILE A 38 17.95 5.23 22.21
CA ILE A 38 17.44 4.40 23.27
C ILE A 38 18.63 3.86 24.06
N GLY A 39 18.55 3.94 25.39
CA GLY A 39 19.64 3.53 26.25
C GLY A 39 20.83 4.49 26.20
N ALA A 40 21.98 4.00 26.70
CA ALA A 40 23.20 4.80 26.84
C ALA A 40 24.10 4.64 25.61
N VAL A 41 23.67 5.15 24.44
CA VAL A 41 24.50 5.09 23.23
C VAL A 41 25.72 6.00 23.34
N LYS A 42 26.87 5.52 22.88
CA LYS A 42 28.13 6.29 22.86
C LYS A 42 28.16 7.33 21.74
N ASN A 43 27.75 6.95 20.52
CA ASN A 43 27.61 7.87 19.40
C ASN A 43 26.13 8.16 19.15
N LYS A 44 25.78 9.43 18.93
CA LYS A 44 24.40 9.84 18.66
C LYS A 44 23.95 9.35 17.28
N GLY A 45 22.77 8.74 17.24
CA GLY A 45 22.10 8.42 15.98
C GLY A 45 21.42 9.64 15.37
N ASN A 46 20.90 9.49 14.16
CA ASN A 46 20.08 10.49 13.51
C ASN A 46 19.13 9.89 12.47
N VAL A 47 18.20 10.71 11.99
CA VAL A 47 17.34 10.38 10.85
C VAL A 47 17.25 11.54 9.88
N ILE A 48 17.29 11.22 8.58
CA ILE A 48 17.03 12.14 7.49
C ILE A 48 15.81 11.61 6.73
N TYR A 49 14.80 12.46 6.52
CA TYR A 49 13.64 12.14 5.72
C TYR A 49 13.66 12.92 4.41
N ASN A 50 13.68 12.20 3.29
CA ASN A 50 13.48 12.77 1.97
C ASN A 50 11.98 12.75 1.66
N ALA A 51 11.32 13.90 1.74
CA ALA A 51 9.88 14.02 1.52
C ALA A 51 9.46 13.68 0.09
N ALA A 52 10.25 14.04 -0.92
CA ALA A 52 9.93 13.77 -2.32
C ALA A 52 9.95 12.27 -2.65
N ALA A 53 10.93 11.54 -2.09
CA ALA A 53 11.05 10.09 -2.24
C ALA A 53 10.29 9.29 -1.16
N GLN A 54 9.75 9.98 -0.15
CA GLN A 54 9.18 9.38 1.07
C GLN A 54 10.09 8.34 1.74
N GLN A 55 11.39 8.63 1.77
CA GLN A 55 12.44 7.71 2.20
C GLN A 55 13.09 8.19 3.50
N TYR A 56 13.42 7.26 4.38
CA TYR A 56 14.21 7.53 5.58
C TYR A 56 15.62 6.98 5.42
N THR A 57 16.62 7.77 5.79
CA THR A 57 17.96 7.27 6.11
C THR A 57 18.15 7.39 7.61
N VAL A 58 18.35 6.27 8.29
CA VAL A 58 18.52 6.21 9.74
C VAL A 58 19.95 5.80 10.04
N ALA A 59 20.63 6.55 10.90
CA ALA A 59 21.92 6.20 11.45
C ALA A 59 21.79 5.83 12.93
N GLY A 60 22.39 4.73 13.34
CA GLY A 60 22.32 4.23 14.71
C GLY A 60 23.65 3.66 15.19
N SER A 61 23.93 3.90 16.47
CA SER A 61 25.01 3.27 17.22
C SER A 61 24.43 2.49 18.40
N GLY A 62 25.25 1.70 19.07
CA GLY A 62 24.90 1.05 20.32
C GLY A 62 25.44 -0.37 20.41
N THR A 63 25.53 -0.88 21.64
CA THR A 63 26.13 -2.18 21.91
C THR A 63 25.28 -3.33 21.39
N ASN A 64 23.96 -3.33 21.65
CA ASN A 64 23.03 -4.33 21.14
C ASN A 64 21.57 -3.95 21.43
N ILE A 65 20.65 -4.70 20.83
CA ILE A 65 19.25 -4.86 21.26
C ILE A 65 19.11 -6.32 21.66
N TRP A 66 19.52 -6.65 22.90
CA TRP A 66 19.59 -8.02 23.38
C TRP A 66 19.63 -8.09 24.91
N PHE A 67 19.45 -9.28 25.47
CA PHE A 67 19.33 -9.47 26.93
C PHE A 67 18.29 -8.51 27.53
N ASN A 68 18.65 -7.78 28.57
CA ASN A 68 17.78 -6.88 29.33
C ASN A 68 18.03 -5.39 29.06
N LYS A 69 18.86 -5.03 28.07
CA LYS A 69 19.19 -3.64 27.76
C LYS A 69 19.37 -3.42 26.25
N ASP A 70 18.88 -2.29 25.78
CA ASP A 70 18.91 -1.86 24.40
C ASP A 70 19.70 -0.56 24.24
N GLU A 71 20.51 -0.51 23.20
CA GLU A 71 21.25 0.66 22.73
C GLU A 71 21.13 0.76 21.21
N PHE A 72 20.38 1.75 20.72
CA PHE A 72 20.10 1.93 19.29
C PHE A 72 19.45 3.30 19.00
N HIS A 73 19.27 3.64 17.73
CA HIS A 73 18.48 4.81 17.33
C HIS A 73 17.10 4.41 16.82
N PHE A 74 16.05 5.06 17.32
CA PHE A 74 14.65 4.74 17.05
C PHE A 74 13.91 5.93 16.45
N VAL A 75 13.05 5.68 15.46
CA VAL A 75 12.15 6.68 14.85
C VAL A 75 10.73 6.14 14.98
N TRP A 76 9.85 6.85 15.70
CA TRP A 76 8.63 6.26 16.23
C TRP A 76 7.38 7.12 16.09
N LYS A 77 6.24 6.44 16.11
CA LYS A 77 4.90 6.98 16.29
C LYS A 77 4.27 6.32 17.51
N ARG A 78 3.51 7.09 18.31
CA ARG A 78 2.66 6.51 19.37
C ARG A 78 1.34 6.05 18.75
N MET A 79 0.94 4.83 19.06
CA MET A 79 -0.23 4.20 18.48
C MET A 79 -1.02 3.40 19.51
N LYS A 80 -2.31 3.23 19.24
CA LYS A 80 -3.20 2.34 19.97
C LYS A 80 -3.85 1.32 19.05
N GLY A 81 -4.15 0.14 19.59
CA GLY A 81 -4.88 -0.91 18.90
C GLY A 81 -4.06 -1.64 17.84
N ASP A 82 -4.76 -2.25 16.90
CA ASP A 82 -4.20 -3.11 15.85
C ASP A 82 -3.61 -2.27 14.71
N PHE A 83 -2.52 -2.76 14.14
CA PHE A 83 -1.84 -2.10 13.03
C PHE A 83 -0.94 -3.07 12.25
N ILE A 84 -0.61 -2.67 11.03
CA ILE A 84 0.42 -3.30 10.20
C ILE A 84 1.51 -2.24 9.95
N LEU A 85 2.75 -2.52 10.34
CA LEU A 85 3.92 -1.72 9.98
C LEU A 85 4.72 -2.48 8.92
N ARG A 86 5.05 -1.82 7.80
CA ARG A 86 5.81 -2.43 6.70
C ARG A 86 6.85 -1.48 6.13
N THR A 87 7.96 -2.03 5.63
CA THR A 87 8.99 -1.29 4.89
C THR A 87 9.73 -2.19 3.90
N ASN A 88 10.30 -1.57 2.86
CA ASN A 88 11.46 -2.10 2.14
C ASN A 88 12.70 -1.48 2.75
N ALA A 89 13.72 -2.25 3.13
CA ALA A 89 14.89 -1.71 3.81
C ALA A 89 16.19 -2.45 3.48
N ALA A 90 17.30 -1.73 3.61
CA ALA A 90 18.65 -2.27 3.42
C ALA A 90 19.69 -1.44 4.18
N PHE A 91 20.78 -2.06 4.59
CA PHE A 91 21.95 -1.33 5.07
C PHE A 91 22.58 -0.49 3.95
N ILE A 92 23.21 0.62 4.35
CA ILE A 92 24.07 1.43 3.48
C ILE A 92 25.52 1.04 3.79
N GLY A 93 26.24 0.53 2.78
CA GLY A 93 27.62 0.07 2.91
C GLY A 93 27.76 -1.33 3.52
N THR A 94 28.99 -1.86 3.49
CA THR A 94 29.31 -3.23 3.95
C THR A 94 29.23 -3.39 5.47
N GLY A 95 29.37 -2.29 6.22
CA GLY A 95 29.37 -2.26 7.68
C GLY A 95 30.64 -2.81 8.31
N THR A 96 30.69 -2.75 9.64
CA THR A 96 31.81 -3.25 10.45
C THR A 96 31.48 -4.50 11.26
N GLU A 97 30.20 -4.72 11.59
CA GLU A 97 29.75 -5.82 12.44
C GLU A 97 28.76 -6.72 11.72
N ALA A 98 28.95 -8.04 11.81
CA ALA A 98 28.03 -9.03 11.25
C ALA A 98 26.62 -8.94 11.88
N HIS A 99 26.54 -8.58 13.16
CA HIS A 99 25.29 -8.51 13.91
C HIS A 99 24.71 -7.10 14.02
N ARG A 100 25.17 -6.12 13.22
CA ARG A 100 24.47 -4.83 13.09
C ARG A 100 23.02 -5.08 12.67
N LYS A 101 22.08 -4.25 13.12
CA LYS A 101 20.64 -4.50 12.99
C LYS A 101 19.92 -3.31 12.35
N PHE A 102 18.97 -3.59 11.48
CA PHE A 102 17.87 -2.67 11.15
C PHE A 102 16.55 -3.43 11.22
N GLY A 103 15.44 -2.72 11.40
CA GLY A 103 14.15 -3.38 11.39
C GLY A 103 12.97 -2.52 11.80
N LEU A 104 11.89 -3.22 12.11
CA LEU A 104 10.63 -2.68 12.62
C LEU A 104 10.51 -3.03 14.10
N MET A 105 10.01 -2.10 14.92
CA MET A 105 9.85 -2.33 16.36
C MET A 105 8.52 -1.79 16.88
N VAL A 106 7.92 -2.57 17.78
CA VAL A 106 6.84 -2.17 18.68
C VAL A 106 7.36 -2.28 20.11
N ARG A 107 7.22 -1.24 20.92
CA ARG A 107 7.71 -1.22 22.30
C ARG A 107 6.78 -0.48 23.25
N LYS A 108 6.74 -0.94 24.50
CA LYS A 108 5.87 -0.39 25.55
C LYS A 108 6.26 1.03 25.97
N SER A 109 7.56 1.29 26.16
CA SER A 109 8.09 2.59 26.56
C SER A 109 9.43 2.89 25.90
N LEU A 110 9.92 4.13 25.97
CA LEU A 110 11.24 4.51 25.45
C LEU A 110 12.41 4.14 26.39
N ALA A 111 12.16 3.50 27.53
CA ALA A 111 13.21 3.06 28.46
C ALA A 111 14.11 1.99 27.84
N GLY A 112 15.42 2.06 28.09
CA GLY A 112 16.41 1.15 27.49
C GLY A 112 16.28 -0.33 27.87
N ASN A 113 15.30 -0.72 28.67
CA ASN A 113 15.03 -2.12 29.06
C ASN A 113 13.57 -2.52 28.74
N SER A 114 12.84 -1.73 27.97
CA SER A 114 11.41 -1.90 27.72
C SER A 114 11.06 -3.25 27.11
N ALA A 115 9.91 -3.82 27.48
CA ALA A 115 9.24 -4.86 26.72
C ALA A 115 9.03 -4.40 25.27
N HIS A 116 9.26 -5.31 24.32
CA HIS A 116 9.17 -5.00 22.89
C HIS A 116 8.99 -6.27 22.05
N VAL A 117 8.56 -6.05 20.81
CA VAL A 117 8.63 -7.01 19.70
C VAL A 117 9.27 -6.30 18.51
N ASN A 118 10.21 -6.95 17.85
CA ASN A 118 10.84 -6.40 16.66
C ASN A 118 11.04 -7.47 15.57
N ALA A 119 10.85 -7.06 14.32
CA ALA A 119 11.19 -7.82 13.13
C ALA A 119 12.50 -7.24 12.59
N VAL A 120 13.56 -8.02 12.62
CA VAL A 120 14.93 -7.53 12.45
C VAL A 120 15.70 -8.30 11.40
N VAL A 121 16.54 -7.57 10.66
CA VAL A 121 17.54 -8.13 9.75
C VAL A 121 18.93 -7.72 10.24
N HIS A 122 19.82 -8.70 10.35
CA HIS A 122 21.21 -8.53 10.76
C HIS A 122 22.12 -8.36 9.53
N GLY A 123 23.32 -7.81 9.74
CA GLY A 123 24.31 -7.57 8.68
C GLY A 123 24.75 -8.84 7.94
N ASP A 124 24.78 -9.99 8.61
CA ASP A 124 25.06 -11.31 8.05
C ASP A 124 23.87 -11.95 7.32
N GLY A 125 22.71 -11.29 7.33
CA GLY A 125 21.48 -11.77 6.73
C GLY A 125 20.59 -12.60 7.65
N LEU A 126 20.92 -12.79 8.93
CA LEU A 126 19.95 -13.37 9.88
C LEU A 126 18.71 -12.47 9.94
N THR A 127 17.54 -13.07 9.69
CA THR A 127 16.23 -12.42 9.85
C THR A 127 15.48 -13.10 10.98
N SER A 128 14.96 -12.33 11.95
CA SER A 128 14.24 -12.91 13.08
C SER A 128 13.17 -11.99 13.67
N LEU A 129 12.20 -12.63 14.31
CA LEU A 129 11.28 -11.99 15.25
C LEU A 129 11.93 -12.06 16.63
N GLN A 130 12.33 -10.92 17.18
CA GLN A 130 12.91 -10.83 18.52
C GLN A 130 11.97 -10.13 19.48
N TYR A 131 11.99 -10.54 20.75
CA TYR A 131 11.06 -9.99 21.73
C TYR A 131 11.56 -10.03 23.16
N ARG A 132 11.06 -9.10 23.96
CA ARG A 132 11.20 -9.03 25.42
C ARG A 132 9.80 -8.93 26.02
N ALA A 133 9.41 -9.92 26.83
CA ALA A 133 8.04 -10.07 27.32
C ALA A 133 7.66 -9.01 28.37
N ALA A 134 8.55 -8.72 29.32
CA ALA A 134 8.40 -7.66 30.31
C ALA A 134 9.65 -6.77 30.39
N ASP A 135 9.52 -5.57 30.96
CA ASP A 135 10.64 -4.65 31.12
C ASP A 135 11.76 -5.32 31.95
N GLY A 136 12.99 -5.34 31.41
CA GLY A 136 14.15 -5.98 32.06
C GLY A 136 14.29 -7.49 31.84
N ASP A 137 13.34 -8.17 31.18
CA ASP A 137 13.50 -9.57 30.80
C ASP A 137 14.63 -9.79 29.79
N SER A 138 15.14 -11.01 29.71
CA SER A 138 16.03 -11.40 28.61
C SER A 138 15.27 -11.47 27.28
N THR A 139 15.89 -10.92 26.24
CA THR A 139 15.42 -11.02 24.85
C THR A 139 15.44 -12.47 24.38
N ARG A 140 14.44 -12.84 23.58
CA ARG A 140 14.27 -14.14 22.91
C ARG A 140 14.12 -13.94 21.40
N GLU A 141 14.28 -14.99 20.62
CA GLU A 141 14.16 -14.92 19.16
C GLU A 141 13.47 -16.14 18.55
N GLN A 142 12.79 -15.90 17.43
CA GLN A 142 12.33 -16.89 16.46
C GLN A 142 12.96 -16.57 15.11
N LYS A 143 13.77 -17.48 14.56
CA LYS A 143 14.50 -17.26 13.31
C LYS A 143 13.60 -17.58 12.12
N SER A 144 13.53 -16.65 11.16
CA SER A 144 12.85 -16.93 9.90
C SER A 144 13.72 -17.84 9.03
N GLY A 145 13.06 -18.69 8.23
CA GLY A 145 13.72 -19.40 7.13
C GLY A 145 14.21 -18.49 6.00
N ILE A 146 13.71 -17.24 5.93
CA ILE A 146 14.12 -16.25 4.92
C ILE A 146 15.25 -15.37 5.45
N THR A 147 16.46 -15.59 4.93
CA THR A 147 17.63 -14.75 5.24
C THR A 147 17.74 -13.55 4.29
N ALA A 148 18.37 -12.48 4.78
CA ALA A 148 18.61 -11.22 4.09
C ALA A 148 17.33 -10.62 3.51
N ALA A 149 16.27 -10.57 4.33
CA ALA A 149 14.99 -10.02 3.92
C ALA A 149 15.13 -8.54 3.53
N GLY A 150 14.57 -8.18 2.38
CA GLY A 150 14.52 -6.80 1.88
C GLY A 150 13.16 -6.14 2.12
N VAL A 151 12.15 -6.93 2.45
CA VAL A 151 10.78 -6.50 2.77
C VAL A 151 10.42 -7.08 4.13
N ILE A 152 10.02 -6.22 5.06
CA ILE A 152 9.70 -6.60 6.44
C ILE A 152 8.32 -6.03 6.79
N GLN A 153 7.48 -6.87 7.38
CA GLN A 153 6.20 -6.50 7.98
C GLN A 153 6.14 -6.99 9.43
N LEU A 154 5.62 -6.15 10.31
CA LEU A 154 5.29 -6.47 11.68
C LEU A 154 3.85 -6.01 11.97
N GLU A 155 2.96 -6.96 12.16
CA GLU A 155 1.54 -6.73 12.41
C GLU A 155 1.20 -7.02 13.87
N ARG A 156 0.34 -6.19 14.46
CA ARG A 156 -0.29 -6.41 15.76
C ARG A 156 -1.78 -6.67 15.55
N LYS A 157 -2.25 -7.79 16.10
CA LYS A 157 -3.67 -8.14 16.24
C LYS A 157 -3.96 -8.57 17.69
N GLY A 158 -4.58 -7.68 18.47
CA GLY A 158 -4.73 -7.83 19.91
C GLY A 158 -3.38 -7.92 20.61
N LYS A 159 -3.03 -9.11 21.10
CA LYS A 159 -1.75 -9.43 21.76
C LYS A 159 -0.79 -10.20 20.85
N THR A 160 -1.24 -10.64 19.69
CA THR A 160 -0.43 -11.40 18.74
C THR A 160 0.34 -10.43 17.87
N TYR A 161 1.64 -10.66 17.77
CA TYR A 161 2.53 -10.00 16.83
C TYR A 161 3.00 -10.99 15.78
N THR A 162 2.81 -10.65 14.52
CA THR A 162 3.18 -11.48 13.37
C THR A 162 4.25 -10.77 12.57
N MET A 163 5.38 -11.45 12.36
CA MET A 163 6.39 -11.03 11.39
C MET A 163 6.20 -11.78 10.08
N SER A 164 6.16 -11.02 8.99
CA SER A 164 6.15 -11.55 7.61
C SER A 164 7.30 -10.89 6.83
N VAL A 165 8.13 -11.69 6.17
CA VAL A 165 9.35 -11.22 5.49
C VAL A 165 9.51 -11.85 4.12
N ALA A 166 10.13 -11.10 3.21
CA ALA A 166 10.41 -11.55 1.85
C ALA A 166 11.73 -10.96 1.35
N ARG A 167 12.33 -11.63 0.36
CA ARG A 167 13.29 -10.95 -0.54
C ARG A 167 12.50 -10.14 -1.55
N LYS A 168 13.10 -9.06 -2.02
CA LYS A 168 12.44 -8.13 -2.96
C LYS A 168 12.05 -8.88 -4.25
N GLY A 169 10.77 -8.84 -4.61
CA GLY A 169 10.22 -9.57 -5.75
C GLY A 169 9.46 -10.84 -5.37
N ASP A 170 9.61 -11.34 -4.15
CA ASP A 170 8.99 -12.59 -3.70
C ASP A 170 7.73 -12.32 -2.87
N VAL A 171 6.83 -13.30 -2.79
CA VAL A 171 5.76 -13.29 -1.79
C VAL A 171 6.33 -13.43 -0.37
N PHE A 172 5.55 -13.06 0.66
CA PHE A 172 5.95 -13.35 2.04
C PHE A 172 6.14 -14.86 2.25
N GLY A 173 7.22 -15.22 2.95
CA GLY A 173 7.45 -16.59 3.41
C GLY A 173 6.58 -16.95 4.63
N PRO A 174 6.86 -18.10 5.27
CA PRO A 174 6.20 -18.49 6.52
C PRO A 174 6.28 -17.39 7.58
N GLU A 175 5.19 -17.22 8.33
CA GLU A 175 5.04 -16.20 9.36
C GLU A 175 5.64 -16.66 10.70
N GLU A 176 6.30 -15.74 11.41
CA GLU A 176 6.70 -15.95 12.81
C GLU A 176 5.74 -15.20 13.73
N LYS A 177 5.34 -15.81 14.85
CA LYS A 177 4.28 -15.27 15.73
C LYS A 177 4.65 -15.36 17.20
N VAL A 178 4.27 -14.32 17.94
CA VAL A 178 4.39 -14.31 19.40
C VAL A 178 3.24 -13.56 20.05
N ASP A 179 2.72 -14.07 21.16
CA ASP A 179 1.71 -13.40 21.98
C ASP A 179 2.38 -12.67 23.14
N ILE A 180 2.28 -11.34 23.15
CA ILE A 180 2.88 -10.48 24.18
C ILE A 180 1.93 -9.34 24.52
N ASP A 181 1.79 -9.06 25.81
CA ASP A 181 1.02 -7.91 26.28
C ASP A 181 1.94 -6.69 26.45
N LEU A 182 2.00 -5.84 25.43
CA LEU A 182 2.70 -4.55 25.50
C LEU A 182 1.79 -3.41 26.00
N GLY A 183 0.55 -3.69 26.38
CA GLY A 183 -0.48 -2.70 26.66
C GLY A 183 -1.10 -2.07 25.40
N ASP A 184 -2.13 -1.26 25.60
CA ASP A 184 -2.93 -0.71 24.49
C ASP A 184 -2.20 0.36 23.70
N GLU A 185 -1.36 1.16 24.37
CA GLU A 185 -0.59 2.24 23.75
C GLU A 185 0.89 1.88 23.67
N VAL A 186 1.45 1.95 22.47
CA VAL A 186 2.82 1.52 22.17
C VAL A 186 3.52 2.53 21.27
N TYR A 187 4.85 2.45 21.24
CA TYR A 187 5.68 3.12 20.25
C TYR A 187 5.97 2.15 19.11
N VAL A 188 5.69 2.56 17.88
CA VAL A 188 5.79 1.77 16.66
C VAL A 188 6.71 2.48 15.68
N GLY A 189 7.70 1.80 15.11
CA GLY A 189 8.71 2.51 14.34
C GLY A 189 9.79 1.67 13.66
N ILE A 190 10.74 2.39 13.09
CA ILE A 190 11.94 1.84 12.43
C ILE A 190 13.18 2.13 13.28
N PHE A 191 14.18 1.24 13.22
CA PHE A 191 15.38 1.39 14.03
C PHE A 191 16.66 0.93 13.33
N VAL A 192 17.80 1.41 13.84
CA VAL A 192 19.15 0.94 13.47
C VAL A 192 20.03 0.81 14.73
N CYS A 193 20.79 -0.30 14.83
CA CYS A 193 21.79 -0.57 15.85
C CYS A 193 23.08 -1.04 15.19
N SER A 194 24.24 -0.53 15.60
CA SER A 194 25.52 -0.93 15.03
C SER A 194 26.07 -2.25 15.58
N HIS A 195 25.55 -2.72 16.72
CA HIS A 195 26.13 -3.82 17.49
C HIS A 195 27.59 -3.57 17.93
N ASN A 196 28.02 -2.31 17.90
CA ASN A 196 29.33 -1.86 18.35
C ASN A 196 29.23 -0.38 18.74
N PRO A 197 29.42 -0.03 20.02
CA PRO A 197 29.22 1.34 20.49
C PRO A 197 30.20 2.35 19.89
N ASN A 198 31.29 1.89 19.27
CA ASN A 198 32.28 2.76 18.64
C ASN A 198 31.96 3.12 17.19
N VAL A 199 30.95 2.49 16.59
CA VAL A 199 30.60 2.68 15.17
C VAL A 199 29.17 3.20 15.04
N VAL A 200 28.91 3.95 13.97
CA VAL A 200 27.57 4.34 13.53
C VAL A 200 27.28 3.63 12.22
N GLU A 201 26.23 2.81 12.20
CA GLU A 201 25.74 2.12 11.01
C GLU A 201 24.54 2.87 10.41
N LYS A 202 24.29 2.68 9.13
CA LYS A 202 23.19 3.35 8.41
C LYS A 202 22.33 2.35 7.65
N ALA A 203 21.03 2.60 7.62
CA ALA A 203 20.09 1.89 6.77
C ALA A 203 19.12 2.85 6.08
N VAL A 204 18.68 2.45 4.89
CA VAL A 204 17.63 3.13 4.13
C VAL A 204 16.32 2.38 4.27
N PHE A 205 15.22 3.12 4.44
CA PHE A 205 13.87 2.61 4.55
C PHE A 205 12.99 3.30 3.50
N ASN A 206 12.48 2.51 2.56
CA ASN A 206 11.53 2.90 1.54
C ASN A 206 10.18 2.26 1.82
N ASN A 207 9.11 2.81 1.26
CA ASN A 207 7.76 2.24 1.40
C ASN A 207 7.36 2.01 2.86
N VAL A 208 7.81 2.89 3.77
CA VAL A 208 7.40 2.83 5.17
C VAL A 208 5.91 3.13 5.24
N ARG A 209 5.12 2.16 5.68
CA ARG A 209 3.66 2.25 5.80
C ARG A 209 3.23 1.78 7.18
N ILE A 210 2.38 2.58 7.82
CA ILE A 210 1.62 2.21 9.01
C ILE A 210 0.16 2.17 8.58
N VAL A 211 -0.44 0.99 8.69
CA VAL A 211 -1.83 0.75 8.33
C VAL A 211 -2.62 0.43 9.59
N VAL A 212 -3.72 1.14 9.81
CA VAL A 212 -4.76 0.73 10.75
C VAL A 212 -5.79 -0.07 9.93
N PRO A 213 -5.88 -1.40 10.10
CA PRO A 213 -6.76 -2.24 9.29
C PRO A 213 -8.24 -1.94 9.55
N ALA A 214 -9.11 -2.43 8.66
CA ALA A 214 -10.54 -2.32 8.87
C ALA A 214 -10.96 -3.11 10.12
N PRO A 215 -11.82 -2.54 11.00
CA PRO A 215 -12.37 -3.30 12.11
C PRO A 215 -13.25 -4.44 11.57
N ALA A 216 -13.30 -5.56 12.30
CA ALA A 216 -14.10 -6.72 11.90
C ALA A 216 -15.62 -6.41 11.75
N SER A 217 -16.09 -5.34 12.39
CA SER A 217 -17.47 -4.85 12.30
C SER A 217 -17.76 -3.98 11.07
N LEU A 218 -16.75 -3.67 10.24
CA LEU A 218 -16.94 -2.83 9.07
C LEU A 218 -17.87 -3.51 8.05
N VAL A 219 -18.90 -2.78 7.61
CA VAL A 219 -19.83 -3.25 6.58
C VAL A 219 -19.43 -2.68 5.22
N ALA A 220 -18.90 -3.55 4.35
CA ALA A 220 -18.49 -3.19 2.99
C ALA A 220 -19.62 -2.49 2.21
N TYR A 221 -19.24 -1.56 1.32
CA TYR A 221 -20.14 -0.72 0.52
C TYR A 221 -21.06 0.24 1.30
N LYS A 222 -21.08 0.17 2.64
CA LYS A 222 -21.79 1.12 3.52
C LYS A 222 -20.82 1.97 4.33
N GLN A 223 -19.70 1.39 4.70
CA GLN A 223 -18.62 2.01 5.46
C GLN A 223 -17.32 1.84 4.68
N TYR A 224 -16.48 2.87 4.72
CA TYR A 224 -15.23 2.88 4.00
C TYR A 224 -14.08 3.25 4.94
N LEU A 225 -12.93 2.62 4.70
CA LEU A 225 -11.66 2.97 5.31
C LEU A 225 -11.05 4.15 4.53
N GLY A 226 -10.17 4.91 5.16
CA GLY A 226 -9.38 5.91 4.45
C GLY A 226 -8.57 5.30 3.30
N SER A 227 -8.30 6.13 2.30
CA SER A 227 -7.65 5.73 1.05
C SER A 227 -6.43 6.60 0.75
N ASN A 228 -5.41 5.98 0.19
CA ASN A 228 -4.23 6.62 -0.36
C ASN A 228 -4.15 6.30 -1.85
N ILE A 229 -4.00 7.31 -2.72
CA ILE A 229 -3.51 7.09 -4.08
C ILE A 229 -1.98 7.04 -4.00
N GLU A 230 -1.41 5.96 -4.51
CA GLU A 230 0.03 5.73 -4.57
C GLU A 230 0.51 5.63 -6.02
N VAL A 231 1.73 6.11 -6.27
CA VAL A 231 2.45 5.88 -7.54
C VAL A 231 3.72 5.10 -7.25
N LEU A 232 3.83 3.93 -7.85
CA LEU A 232 4.99 3.04 -7.82
C LEU A 232 5.87 3.30 -9.03
N ASP A 233 7.18 3.46 -8.82
CA ASP A 233 8.19 3.42 -9.88
C ASP A 233 8.63 1.96 -10.10
N MET A 234 8.54 1.46 -11.34
CA MET A 234 8.78 0.05 -11.66
C MET A 234 10.26 -0.34 -11.64
N GLN A 235 11.17 0.61 -11.80
CA GLN A 235 12.60 0.36 -11.76
C GLN A 235 13.10 0.19 -10.32
N THR A 236 12.69 1.11 -9.45
CA THR A 236 13.10 1.14 -8.04
C THR A 236 12.20 0.29 -7.15
N GLN A 237 10.97 0.01 -7.58
CA GLN A 237 9.90 -0.62 -6.78
C GLN A 237 9.62 0.12 -5.48
N ASN A 238 9.71 1.45 -5.53
CA ASN A 238 9.35 2.34 -4.44
C ASN A 238 8.08 3.11 -4.81
N SER A 239 7.13 3.19 -3.87
CA SER A 239 5.88 3.90 -4.02
C SER A 239 5.81 5.15 -3.14
N ARG A 240 5.17 6.19 -3.67
CA ARG A 240 4.85 7.44 -2.97
C ARG A 240 3.34 7.60 -2.83
N ILE A 241 2.89 8.03 -1.67
CA ILE A 241 1.50 8.44 -1.43
C ILE A 241 1.36 9.88 -1.93
N ILE A 242 0.60 10.06 -2.99
CA ILE A 242 0.43 11.37 -3.62
C ILE A 242 -0.81 12.09 -3.12
N TYR A 243 -1.81 11.34 -2.64
CA TYR A 243 -3.07 11.89 -2.18
C TYR A 243 -3.74 10.97 -1.16
N GLN A 244 -4.32 11.56 -0.14
CA GLN A 244 -5.02 10.86 0.93
C GLN A 244 -6.44 11.40 1.08
N SER A 245 -7.38 10.54 1.46
CA SER A 245 -8.75 10.93 1.77
C SER A 245 -9.33 10.02 2.86
N PRO A 246 -10.17 10.53 3.77
CA PRO A 246 -10.96 9.67 4.65
C PRO A 246 -12.07 8.93 3.88
N LYS A 247 -12.36 9.33 2.64
CA LYS A 247 -13.33 8.71 1.76
C LYS A 247 -12.69 7.61 0.93
N SER A 248 -13.52 6.72 0.39
CA SER A 248 -13.09 5.71 -0.57
C SER A 248 -12.67 6.35 -1.88
N LEU A 249 -11.38 6.29 -2.18
CA LEU A 249 -10.83 6.56 -3.51
C LEU A 249 -10.62 5.19 -4.17
N GLN A 250 -10.95 5.06 -5.45
CA GLN A 250 -10.89 3.76 -6.13
C GLN A 250 -10.40 3.90 -7.57
N ALA A 251 -9.71 2.86 -8.03
CA ALA A 251 -9.33 2.57 -9.40
C ALA A 251 -8.69 3.76 -10.14
N PRO A 252 -7.47 4.17 -9.78
CA PRO A 252 -6.77 5.24 -10.46
C PRO A 252 -6.26 4.76 -11.83
N ASN A 253 -6.63 5.48 -12.89
CA ASN A 253 -6.21 5.28 -14.27
C ASN A 253 -5.39 6.49 -14.76
N TRP A 254 -4.34 6.27 -15.54
CA TRP A 254 -3.56 7.37 -16.10
C TRP A 254 -4.20 7.98 -17.35
N MET A 255 -4.11 9.30 -17.46
CA MET A 255 -4.35 9.97 -18.73
C MET A 255 -3.17 9.77 -19.70
N VAL A 256 -3.46 9.73 -21.00
CA VAL A 256 -2.45 9.53 -22.06
C VAL A 256 -1.32 10.58 -22.07
N ASP A 257 -1.55 11.76 -21.50
CA ASP A 257 -0.55 12.82 -21.40
C ASP A 257 0.43 12.64 -20.22
N GLY A 258 0.17 11.66 -19.34
CA GLY A 258 0.98 11.38 -18.15
C GLY A 258 0.90 12.44 -17.06
N LYS A 259 0.01 13.44 -17.18
CA LYS A 259 -0.05 14.58 -16.24
C LYS A 259 -1.14 14.44 -15.18
N SER A 260 -2.06 13.52 -15.38
CA SER A 260 -3.20 13.34 -14.49
C SER A 260 -3.63 11.90 -14.35
N LEU A 261 -4.27 11.60 -13.23
CA LEU A 261 -5.00 10.37 -12.99
C LEU A 261 -6.50 10.63 -13.06
N ILE A 262 -7.29 9.60 -13.34
CA ILE A 262 -8.74 9.57 -13.18
C ILE A 262 -9.05 8.51 -12.13
N TYR A 263 -9.90 8.83 -11.15
CA TYR A 263 -10.32 7.88 -10.13
C TYR A 263 -11.80 8.12 -9.80
N ASN A 264 -12.47 7.14 -9.21
CA ASN A 264 -13.84 7.31 -8.74
C ASN A 264 -13.91 7.44 -7.21
N SER A 265 -14.89 8.19 -6.72
CA SER A 265 -15.22 8.33 -5.31
C SER A 265 -16.66 8.78 -5.15
N GLU A 266 -17.41 8.10 -4.28
CA GLU A 266 -18.83 8.43 -3.98
C GLU A 266 -19.72 8.55 -5.24
N GLY A 267 -19.51 7.69 -6.23
CA GLY A 267 -20.27 7.70 -7.48
C GLY A 267 -19.79 8.71 -8.53
N LEU A 268 -18.87 9.60 -8.19
CA LEU A 268 -18.33 10.61 -9.11
C LEU A 268 -16.94 10.20 -9.63
N LEU A 269 -16.58 10.71 -10.81
CA LEU A 269 -15.21 10.66 -11.32
C LEU A 269 -14.46 11.96 -11.02
N TYR A 270 -13.16 11.83 -10.80
CA TYR A 270 -12.26 12.93 -10.51
C TYR A 270 -11.02 12.84 -11.38
N LYS A 271 -10.59 13.98 -11.92
CA LYS A 271 -9.27 14.16 -12.54
C LYS A 271 -8.30 14.72 -11.50
N TYR A 272 -7.27 13.96 -11.17
CA TYR A 272 -6.20 14.35 -10.25
C TYR A 272 -4.99 14.86 -11.01
N ASN A 273 -4.60 16.12 -10.80
CA ASN A 273 -3.41 16.70 -11.42
C ASN A 273 -2.15 16.36 -10.60
N LEU A 274 -1.18 15.68 -11.22
CA LEU A 274 0.04 15.20 -10.57
C LEU A 274 1.04 16.31 -10.22
N ALA A 275 1.01 17.44 -10.92
CA ALA A 275 1.93 18.56 -10.68
C ALA A 275 1.46 19.42 -9.50
N THR A 276 0.15 19.64 -9.38
CA THR A 276 -0.43 20.47 -8.31
C THR A 276 -0.93 19.65 -7.12
N ASN A 277 -1.02 18.33 -7.24
CA ASN A 277 -1.61 17.42 -6.26
C ASN A 277 -3.07 17.75 -5.90
N THR A 278 -3.86 18.15 -6.91
CA THR A 278 -5.25 18.58 -6.70
C THR A 278 -6.23 17.77 -7.54
N PRO A 279 -7.31 17.23 -6.95
CA PRO A 279 -8.42 16.67 -7.71
C PRO A 279 -9.41 17.74 -8.18
N ALA A 280 -10.07 17.47 -9.30
CA ALA A 280 -11.24 18.19 -9.78
C ALA A 280 -12.29 17.18 -10.26
N VAL A 281 -13.57 17.45 -10.01
CA VAL A 281 -14.66 16.59 -10.51
C VAL A 281 -14.61 16.56 -12.04
N LEU A 282 -14.63 15.37 -12.62
CA LEU A 282 -14.82 15.17 -14.05
C LEU A 282 -16.32 15.08 -14.34
N ASN A 283 -16.83 15.97 -15.19
CA ASN A 283 -18.25 16.05 -15.46
C ASN A 283 -18.75 14.85 -16.28
N THR A 284 -19.47 13.93 -15.65
CA THR A 284 -20.13 12.77 -16.28
C THR A 284 -21.64 12.98 -16.50
N GLY A 285 -22.11 14.24 -16.51
CA GLY A 285 -23.51 14.57 -16.79
C GLY A 285 -24.46 13.87 -15.82
N SER A 286 -25.49 13.23 -16.35
CA SER A 286 -26.49 12.46 -15.60
C SER A 286 -25.95 11.22 -14.85
N ALA A 287 -24.81 10.63 -15.24
CA ALA A 287 -24.26 9.46 -14.54
C ALA A 287 -23.56 9.87 -13.23
N LYS A 288 -24.23 9.69 -12.08
CA LYS A 288 -23.75 10.11 -10.75
C LYS A 288 -23.48 8.97 -9.76
N GLY A 289 -23.84 7.74 -10.11
CA GLY A 289 -23.47 6.50 -9.43
C GLY A 289 -22.45 5.68 -10.22
N ASN A 290 -21.34 6.28 -10.63
CA ASN A 290 -20.25 5.56 -11.31
C ASN A 290 -19.51 4.68 -10.31
N ASN A 291 -19.33 3.40 -10.67
CA ASN A 291 -18.54 2.48 -9.90
C ASN A 291 -17.04 2.62 -10.25
N ASN A 292 -16.25 1.62 -9.88
CA ASN A 292 -14.81 1.56 -10.08
C ASN A 292 -14.36 1.06 -11.46
N ASP A 293 -15.28 0.80 -12.39
CA ASP A 293 -14.96 0.34 -13.74
C ASP A 293 -15.14 1.50 -14.71
N HIS A 294 -14.04 2.20 -14.96
CA HIS A 294 -13.97 3.35 -15.87
C HIS A 294 -12.64 3.34 -16.64
N VAL A 295 -12.70 3.39 -17.97
CA VAL A 295 -11.51 3.14 -18.80
C VAL A 295 -11.40 4.13 -19.94
N LEU A 296 -10.20 4.69 -20.08
CA LEU A 296 -9.82 5.61 -21.14
C LEU A 296 -9.67 4.87 -22.47
N SER A 297 -10.15 5.48 -23.56
CA SER A 297 -9.85 5.01 -24.91
C SER A 297 -8.37 5.17 -25.23
N PHE A 298 -7.83 4.33 -26.12
CA PHE A 298 -6.42 4.40 -26.54
C PHE A 298 -6.02 5.77 -27.13
N ASP A 299 -6.95 6.47 -27.78
CA ASP A 299 -6.71 7.82 -28.32
C ASP A 299 -6.85 8.95 -27.28
N GLY A 300 -7.23 8.61 -26.04
CA GLY A 300 -7.37 9.53 -24.92
C GLY A 300 -8.55 10.49 -25.00
N LYS A 301 -9.51 10.30 -25.91
CA LYS A 301 -10.63 11.23 -26.12
C LYS A 301 -11.92 10.84 -25.38
N TRP A 302 -12.09 9.56 -25.07
CA TRP A 302 -13.30 9.02 -24.48
C TRP A 302 -13.01 8.22 -23.22
N LEU A 303 -13.99 8.20 -22.31
CA LEU A 303 -14.07 7.26 -21.22
C LEU A 303 -15.25 6.34 -21.47
N THR A 304 -15.08 5.06 -21.18
CA THR A 304 -16.21 4.19 -20.85
C THR A 304 -16.39 4.19 -19.34
N ILE A 305 -17.62 4.17 -18.86
CA ILE A 305 -17.96 4.20 -17.44
C ILE A 305 -19.07 3.20 -17.16
N SER A 306 -19.00 2.54 -16.01
CA SER A 306 -20.07 1.73 -15.45
C SER A 306 -20.81 2.51 -14.38
N ASN A 307 -22.13 2.61 -14.55
CA ASN A 307 -22.99 3.39 -13.68
C ASN A 307 -24.17 2.54 -13.19
N ASN A 308 -24.44 2.63 -11.88
CA ASN A 308 -25.50 1.91 -11.19
C ASN A 308 -26.36 2.86 -10.32
N ASP A 309 -26.99 3.84 -10.96
CA ASP A 309 -27.88 4.78 -10.28
C ASP A 309 -29.05 4.05 -9.56
N ASN A 310 -29.38 4.50 -8.34
CA ASN A 310 -30.51 4.03 -7.53
C ASN A 310 -30.52 2.51 -7.23
N GLY A 311 -29.35 1.86 -7.24
CA GLY A 311 -29.24 0.43 -6.94
C GLY A 311 -29.71 -0.49 -8.08
N ALA A 312 -29.92 0.06 -9.28
CA ALA A 312 -30.12 -0.74 -10.48
C ALA A 312 -28.84 -1.51 -10.86
N PRO A 313 -28.94 -2.60 -11.64
CA PRO A 313 -27.77 -3.26 -12.21
C PRO A 313 -26.90 -2.26 -13.00
N SER A 314 -25.58 -2.46 -12.97
CA SER A 314 -24.63 -1.59 -13.68
C SER A 314 -24.89 -1.56 -15.18
N VAL A 315 -24.81 -0.37 -15.77
CA VAL A 315 -24.98 -0.12 -17.21
C VAL A 315 -23.74 0.61 -17.73
N GLY A 316 -23.28 0.23 -18.93
CA GLY A 316 -22.17 0.86 -19.61
C GLY A 316 -22.56 2.12 -20.38
N TYR A 317 -21.73 3.14 -20.27
CA TYR A 317 -21.84 4.40 -21.02
C TYR A 317 -20.49 4.83 -21.57
N VAL A 318 -20.50 5.73 -22.55
CA VAL A 318 -19.32 6.47 -22.98
C VAL A 318 -19.51 7.98 -22.80
N VAL A 319 -18.45 8.68 -22.42
CA VAL A 319 -18.45 10.13 -22.18
C VAL A 319 -17.14 10.74 -22.69
N PRO A 320 -17.14 11.97 -23.25
CA PRO A 320 -15.88 12.64 -23.60
C PRO A 320 -15.00 12.84 -22.37
N VAL A 321 -13.69 12.75 -22.53
CA VAL A 321 -12.71 13.00 -21.46
C VAL A 321 -12.72 14.47 -20.99
N THR A 322 -13.23 15.38 -21.81
CA THR A 322 -13.51 16.76 -21.43
C THR A 322 -14.78 16.93 -20.59
N GLY A 323 -15.53 15.85 -20.37
CA GLY A 323 -16.81 15.81 -19.69
C GLY A 323 -18.01 16.13 -20.61
N GLY A 324 -19.20 15.77 -20.13
CA GLY A 324 -20.46 15.97 -20.83
C GLY A 324 -21.53 14.95 -20.44
N GLU A 325 -22.64 14.94 -21.18
CA GLU A 325 -23.68 13.91 -21.00
C GLU A 325 -23.20 12.55 -21.52
N PRO A 326 -23.40 11.46 -20.74
CA PRO A 326 -22.98 10.14 -21.13
C PRO A 326 -23.96 9.51 -22.12
N ARG A 327 -23.43 8.76 -23.08
CA ARG A 327 -24.23 7.98 -24.03
C ARG A 327 -24.22 6.50 -23.64
N ARG A 328 -25.39 5.94 -23.39
CA ARG A 328 -25.54 4.52 -23.06
C ARG A 328 -25.07 3.63 -24.21
N VAL A 329 -24.36 2.55 -23.88
CA VAL A 329 -23.87 1.56 -24.86
C VAL A 329 -24.38 0.14 -24.60
N THR A 330 -24.70 -0.22 -23.36
CA THR A 330 -25.31 -1.53 -23.05
C THR A 330 -26.82 -1.42 -22.78
N GLU A 331 -27.56 -2.49 -23.04
CA GLU A 331 -28.99 -2.55 -22.77
C GLU A 331 -29.31 -2.69 -21.29
N THR A 332 -30.46 -2.16 -20.88
CA THR A 332 -31.01 -2.33 -19.52
C THR A 332 -31.88 -3.59 -19.43
N GLY A 333 -31.98 -4.19 -18.24
CA GLY A 333 -32.86 -5.33 -17.99
C GLY A 333 -32.28 -6.71 -18.34
N LYS A 334 -31.01 -6.77 -18.77
CA LYS A 334 -30.29 -8.02 -19.04
C LYS A 334 -29.42 -8.51 -17.87
N GLY A 335 -29.20 -7.66 -16.87
CA GLY A 335 -28.24 -7.86 -15.78
C GLY A 335 -27.16 -6.78 -15.80
N ALA A 336 -26.18 -6.88 -14.92
CA ALA A 336 -25.12 -5.87 -14.79
C ALA A 336 -24.09 -5.94 -15.93
N SER A 337 -23.46 -4.81 -16.25
CA SER A 337 -22.36 -4.68 -17.20
C SER A 337 -21.25 -3.78 -16.62
N TYR A 338 -20.05 -4.33 -16.50
CA TYR A 338 -18.87 -3.71 -15.85
C TYR A 338 -17.78 -3.44 -16.90
N MET A 339 -17.57 -2.17 -17.26
CA MET A 339 -16.78 -1.75 -18.42
C MET A 339 -15.27 -1.80 -18.12
N HIS A 340 -14.51 -2.63 -18.82
CA HIS A 340 -13.08 -2.84 -18.53
C HIS A 340 -12.12 -2.50 -19.67
N GLY A 341 -12.58 -2.29 -20.91
CA GLY A 341 -11.63 -1.98 -21.97
C GLY A 341 -12.23 -1.44 -23.26
N TRP A 342 -11.36 -0.83 -24.05
CA TRP A 342 -11.59 -0.42 -25.43
C TRP A 342 -10.78 -1.30 -26.36
N SER A 343 -11.29 -1.62 -27.54
CA SER A 343 -10.42 -2.11 -28.60
C SER A 343 -9.48 -0.99 -29.06
N PRO A 344 -8.22 -1.28 -29.43
CA PRO A 344 -7.28 -0.24 -29.88
C PRO A 344 -7.73 0.54 -31.11
N ASP A 345 -8.57 -0.06 -31.95
CA ASP A 345 -9.19 0.59 -33.11
C ASP A 345 -10.42 1.45 -32.77
N GLY A 346 -10.82 1.49 -31.48
CA GLY A 346 -11.93 2.29 -30.98
C GLY A 346 -13.32 1.83 -31.40
N LYS A 347 -13.46 0.64 -32.00
CA LYS A 347 -14.77 0.15 -32.49
C LYS A 347 -15.59 -0.59 -31.44
N TYR A 348 -14.95 -1.23 -30.47
CA TYR A 348 -15.60 -2.07 -29.48
C TYR A 348 -15.21 -1.69 -28.06
N LEU A 349 -16.13 -1.95 -27.13
CA LEU A 349 -15.87 -2.01 -25.70
C LEU A 349 -15.92 -3.47 -25.27
N VAL A 350 -15.09 -3.84 -24.31
CA VAL A 350 -15.13 -5.15 -23.65
C VAL A 350 -15.48 -4.98 -22.18
N PHE A 351 -16.31 -5.88 -21.66
CA PHE A 351 -16.89 -5.77 -20.33
C PHE A 351 -17.20 -7.14 -19.73
N CYS A 352 -17.26 -7.18 -18.40
CA CYS A 352 -17.83 -8.30 -17.66
C CYS A 352 -19.35 -8.11 -17.58
N GLY A 353 -20.10 -9.09 -18.08
CA GLY A 353 -21.55 -9.05 -18.16
C GLY A 353 -22.17 -10.15 -17.32
N GLU A 354 -23.03 -9.78 -16.37
CA GLU A 354 -23.87 -10.75 -15.67
C GLU A 354 -25.09 -11.06 -16.53
N ARG A 355 -25.24 -12.29 -17.01
CA ARG A 355 -26.43 -12.76 -17.73
C ARG A 355 -26.87 -14.08 -17.12
N ASN A 356 -28.13 -14.18 -16.70
CA ASN A 356 -28.69 -15.39 -16.08
C ASN A 356 -27.87 -15.91 -14.88
N LYS A 357 -27.31 -15.01 -14.06
CA LYS A 357 -26.45 -15.30 -12.89
C LYS A 357 -25.06 -15.87 -13.20
N GLU A 358 -24.67 -15.91 -14.47
CA GLU A 358 -23.30 -16.20 -14.90
C GLU A 358 -22.61 -14.90 -15.29
N TYR A 359 -21.30 -14.81 -15.06
CA TYR A 359 -20.49 -13.66 -15.43
C TYR A 359 -19.52 -14.07 -16.52
N ASP A 360 -19.69 -13.49 -17.71
CA ASP A 360 -18.84 -13.75 -18.86
C ASP A 360 -18.22 -12.46 -19.40
N VAL A 361 -17.21 -12.62 -20.25
CA VAL A 361 -16.68 -11.54 -21.05
C VAL A 361 -17.57 -11.33 -22.28
N TYR A 362 -17.98 -10.07 -22.48
CA TYR A 362 -18.73 -9.62 -23.66
C TYR A 362 -18.02 -8.47 -24.35
N ARG A 363 -18.35 -8.23 -25.61
CA ARG A 363 -18.05 -6.98 -26.31
C ARG A 363 -19.28 -6.34 -26.91
N VAL A 364 -19.25 -5.02 -27.09
CA VAL A 364 -20.32 -4.24 -27.72
C VAL A 364 -19.73 -3.16 -28.64
N PRO A 365 -20.33 -2.87 -29.80
CA PRO A 365 -19.90 -1.74 -30.63
C PRO A 365 -20.01 -0.41 -29.86
N VAL A 366 -19.00 0.45 -29.98
CA VAL A 366 -18.99 1.79 -29.35
C VAL A 366 -20.16 2.65 -29.84
N ALA A 367 -20.61 2.45 -31.09
CA ALA A 367 -21.79 3.10 -31.65
C ALA A 367 -23.11 2.66 -31.00
N GLY A 368 -23.10 1.62 -30.17
CA GLY A 368 -24.28 0.90 -29.70
C GLY A 368 -24.67 -0.23 -30.65
N GLY A 369 -25.51 -1.15 -30.17
CA GLY A 369 -25.95 -2.32 -30.92
C GLY A 369 -25.96 -3.59 -30.06
N PRO A 370 -26.12 -4.77 -30.68
CA PRO A 370 -26.12 -6.03 -29.96
C PRO A 370 -24.75 -6.31 -29.33
N GLU A 371 -24.77 -6.88 -28.12
CA GLU A 371 -23.59 -7.43 -27.45
C GLU A 371 -23.25 -8.82 -27.99
N GLU A 372 -21.96 -9.15 -28.00
CA GLU A 372 -21.42 -10.45 -28.39
C GLU A 372 -20.73 -11.09 -27.18
N ARG A 373 -21.10 -12.34 -26.88
CA ARG A 373 -20.53 -13.12 -25.79
C ARG A 373 -19.22 -13.78 -26.24
N LEU A 374 -18.13 -13.51 -25.54
CA LEU A 374 -16.78 -14.03 -25.87
C LEU A 374 -16.38 -15.24 -25.03
N THR A 375 -16.93 -15.38 -23.82
CA THR A 375 -16.74 -16.57 -22.98
C THR A 375 -18.08 -17.18 -22.57
N ASN A 376 -18.10 -18.49 -22.30
CA ASN A 376 -19.31 -19.21 -21.92
C ASN A 376 -19.06 -20.30 -20.86
N THR A 377 -17.97 -20.16 -20.11
CA THR A 377 -17.59 -21.14 -19.09
C THR A 377 -18.34 -20.84 -17.80
N PRO A 378 -18.94 -21.83 -17.12
CA PRO A 378 -19.64 -21.58 -15.86
C PRO A 378 -18.74 -20.91 -14.81
N GLY A 379 -19.30 -19.96 -14.08
CA GLY A 379 -18.65 -19.23 -13.00
C GLY A 379 -18.47 -17.74 -13.32
N LEU A 380 -17.26 -17.26 -13.07
CA LEU A 380 -16.91 -15.84 -13.12
C LEU A 380 -15.70 -15.63 -14.01
N ASP A 381 -15.94 -15.03 -15.17
CA ASP A 381 -14.93 -14.39 -16.02
C ASP A 381 -15.06 -12.87 -15.91
N ASP A 382 -13.98 -12.18 -15.54
CA ASP A 382 -14.01 -10.74 -15.21
C ASP A 382 -12.72 -10.00 -15.65
N GLY A 383 -12.71 -8.67 -15.51
CA GLY A 383 -11.56 -7.82 -15.76
C GLY A 383 -10.96 -7.88 -17.18
N PRO A 384 -11.76 -7.91 -18.27
CA PRO A 384 -11.22 -8.08 -19.60
C PRO A 384 -10.53 -6.81 -20.15
N GLU A 385 -9.32 -6.93 -20.69
CA GLU A 385 -8.54 -5.83 -21.27
C GLU A 385 -7.85 -6.25 -22.58
N TYR A 386 -7.89 -5.37 -23.59
CA TYR A 386 -7.18 -5.59 -24.85
C TYR A 386 -5.68 -5.33 -24.71
N THR A 387 -4.86 -6.10 -25.42
CA THR A 387 -3.47 -5.72 -25.68
C THR A 387 -3.41 -4.48 -26.60
N PRO A 388 -2.36 -3.63 -26.49
CA PRO A 388 -2.21 -2.45 -27.34
C PRO A 388 -2.18 -2.74 -28.85
N ASP A 389 -1.74 -3.93 -29.25
CA ASP A 389 -1.74 -4.39 -30.65
C ASP A 389 -3.09 -4.93 -31.13
N GLY A 390 -4.08 -5.04 -30.24
CA GLY A 390 -5.44 -5.48 -30.52
C GLY A 390 -5.58 -6.98 -30.81
N GLN A 391 -4.52 -7.77 -30.66
CA GLN A 391 -4.54 -9.19 -31.00
C GLN A 391 -5.24 -10.04 -29.94
N TYR A 392 -5.12 -9.65 -28.67
CA TYR A 392 -5.56 -10.44 -27.53
C TYR A 392 -6.41 -9.64 -26.56
N ILE A 393 -7.21 -10.37 -25.78
CA ILE A 393 -7.89 -9.90 -24.58
C ILE A 393 -7.38 -10.76 -23.40
N TYR A 394 -6.86 -10.12 -22.37
CA TYR A 394 -6.59 -10.75 -21.08
C TYR A 394 -7.81 -10.59 -20.18
N PHE A 395 -8.08 -11.57 -19.32
CA PHE A 395 -9.18 -11.55 -18.36
C PHE A 395 -8.82 -12.47 -17.20
N ASN A 396 -9.57 -12.44 -16.10
CA ASN A 396 -9.44 -13.41 -15.02
C ASN A 396 -10.64 -14.35 -14.95
N SER A 397 -10.42 -15.59 -14.52
CA SER A 397 -11.44 -16.63 -14.48
C SER A 397 -11.24 -17.63 -13.35
N VAL A 398 -12.34 -18.06 -12.72
CA VAL A 398 -12.37 -19.10 -11.67
C VAL A 398 -12.50 -20.53 -12.19
N ARG A 399 -12.52 -20.74 -13.51
CA ARG A 399 -12.83 -22.05 -14.12
C ARG A 399 -11.90 -23.20 -13.74
N THR A 400 -10.75 -22.91 -13.11
CA THR A 400 -9.77 -23.88 -12.61
C THR A 400 -9.73 -23.97 -11.08
N GLY A 401 -10.75 -23.45 -10.39
CA GLY A 401 -10.91 -23.52 -8.93
C GLY A 401 -10.40 -22.29 -8.19
N LEU A 402 -9.25 -21.73 -8.58
CA LEU A 402 -8.78 -20.41 -8.12
C LEU A 402 -8.99 -19.35 -9.21
N MET A 403 -9.07 -18.07 -8.83
CA MET A 403 -9.07 -16.99 -9.82
C MET A 403 -7.70 -16.89 -10.48
N GLN A 404 -7.64 -17.07 -11.79
CA GLN A 404 -6.39 -17.04 -12.56
C GLN A 404 -6.51 -16.08 -13.73
N VAL A 405 -5.37 -15.60 -14.24
CA VAL A 405 -5.31 -14.80 -15.48
C VAL A 405 -5.36 -15.74 -16.69
N TRP A 406 -6.16 -15.37 -17.67
CA TRP A 406 -6.37 -16.02 -18.95
C TRP A 406 -6.19 -15.02 -20.08
N ARG A 407 -6.00 -15.54 -21.29
CA ARG A 407 -5.92 -14.76 -22.52
C ARG A 407 -6.71 -15.45 -23.62
N MET A 408 -7.33 -14.67 -24.50
CA MET A 408 -7.96 -15.14 -25.73
C MET A 408 -7.64 -14.20 -26.89
N LYS A 409 -7.88 -14.65 -28.13
CA LYS A 409 -7.91 -13.75 -29.29
C LYS A 409 -9.04 -12.73 -29.14
N ALA A 410 -8.92 -11.59 -29.81
CA ALA A 410 -9.93 -10.52 -29.78
C ALA A 410 -11.35 -10.94 -30.22
N ASP A 411 -11.48 -12.07 -30.92
CA ASP A 411 -12.76 -12.68 -31.33
C ASP A 411 -13.30 -13.72 -30.33
N GLY A 412 -12.64 -13.93 -29.19
CA GLY A 412 -13.04 -14.88 -28.15
C GLY A 412 -12.44 -16.29 -28.28
N THR A 413 -11.75 -16.58 -29.39
CA THR A 413 -11.15 -17.89 -29.64
C THR A 413 -9.79 -18.06 -28.92
N GLU A 414 -9.27 -19.30 -28.88
CA GLU A 414 -7.94 -19.63 -28.33
C GLU A 414 -7.72 -19.23 -26.86
N GLN A 415 -8.71 -19.49 -26.01
CA GLN A 415 -8.62 -19.21 -24.58
C GLN A 415 -7.53 -20.07 -23.91
N THR A 416 -6.54 -19.41 -23.32
CA THR A 416 -5.34 -20.01 -22.74
C THR A 416 -5.13 -19.48 -21.32
N GLN A 417 -4.89 -20.38 -20.37
CA GLN A 417 -4.53 -20.01 -18.99
C GLN A 417 -3.10 -19.45 -18.95
N ILE A 418 -2.90 -18.33 -18.26
CA ILE A 418 -1.60 -17.64 -18.19
C ILE A 418 -0.95 -17.81 -16.81
N THR A 419 -1.73 -17.67 -15.74
CA THR A 419 -1.25 -17.97 -14.37
C THR A 419 -1.81 -19.30 -13.89
N ASN A 420 -1.01 -20.05 -13.15
CA ASN A 420 -1.41 -21.30 -12.51
C ASN A 420 -0.65 -21.46 -11.19
N ASP A 421 -0.99 -20.61 -10.22
CA ASP A 421 -0.38 -20.62 -8.90
C ASP A 421 -1.44 -20.63 -7.78
N ASP A 422 -0.97 -20.70 -6.54
CA ASP A 422 -1.80 -20.98 -5.36
C ASP A 422 -2.45 -19.71 -4.77
N TYR A 423 -2.81 -18.77 -5.64
CA TYR A 423 -3.37 -17.46 -5.30
C TYR A 423 -4.59 -17.11 -6.16
N ASN A 424 -5.32 -16.07 -5.77
CA ASN A 424 -6.39 -15.50 -6.59
C ASN A 424 -5.88 -14.24 -7.30
N ASN A 425 -5.72 -14.31 -8.61
CA ASN A 425 -5.11 -13.29 -9.46
C ASN A 425 -6.19 -12.55 -10.29
N TRP A 426 -6.36 -11.27 -10.04
CA TRP A 426 -7.43 -10.43 -10.57
C TRP A 426 -6.89 -9.24 -11.37
N PHE A 427 -7.67 -8.76 -12.34
CA PHE A 427 -7.45 -7.51 -13.08
C PHE A 427 -6.08 -7.42 -13.77
N PRO A 428 -5.85 -8.23 -14.82
CA PRO A 428 -4.65 -8.14 -15.63
C PRO A 428 -4.63 -6.85 -16.46
N HIS A 429 -3.68 -5.97 -16.19
CA HIS A 429 -3.46 -4.73 -16.94
C HIS A 429 -2.16 -4.76 -17.73
N VAL A 430 -2.26 -4.60 -19.05
CA VAL A 430 -1.14 -4.65 -19.98
C VAL A 430 -0.42 -3.31 -19.99
N SER A 431 0.90 -3.32 -19.97
CA SER A 431 1.70 -2.11 -20.10
C SER A 431 1.52 -1.48 -21.50
N PRO A 432 1.54 -0.13 -21.64
CA PRO A 432 1.37 0.52 -22.94
C PRO A 432 2.38 0.10 -24.02
N ASP A 433 3.60 -0.26 -23.63
CA ASP A 433 4.62 -0.83 -24.52
C ASP A 433 4.43 -2.32 -24.86
N GLY A 434 3.36 -2.95 -24.35
CA GLY A 434 2.96 -4.32 -24.63
C GLY A 434 3.85 -5.40 -24.03
N LYS A 435 4.76 -5.09 -23.10
CA LYS A 435 5.76 -6.06 -22.60
C LYS A 435 5.39 -6.73 -21.29
N TRP A 436 4.57 -6.10 -20.47
CA TRP A 436 4.31 -6.53 -19.09
C TRP A 436 2.81 -6.55 -18.79
N ILE A 437 2.44 -7.36 -17.81
CA ILE A 437 1.11 -7.37 -17.20
C ILE A 437 1.28 -7.17 -15.71
N VAL A 438 0.57 -6.21 -15.12
CA VAL A 438 0.35 -6.18 -13.66
C VAL A 438 -1.02 -6.73 -13.32
N TYR A 439 -1.14 -7.29 -12.12
CA TYR A 439 -2.41 -7.80 -11.60
C TYR A 439 -2.36 -7.80 -10.07
N ILE A 440 -3.54 -7.80 -9.45
CA ILE A 440 -3.67 -7.89 -8.00
C ILE A 440 -3.79 -9.37 -7.59
N THR A 441 -3.16 -9.72 -6.48
CA THR A 441 -3.14 -11.09 -5.98
C THR A 441 -3.60 -11.12 -4.53
N PHE A 442 -4.65 -11.91 -4.26
CA PHE A 442 -5.09 -12.24 -2.91
C PHE A 442 -4.54 -13.60 -2.48
N LEU A 443 -4.34 -13.73 -1.16
CA LEU A 443 -3.96 -14.99 -0.53
C LEU A 443 -5.18 -15.91 -0.45
N LYS A 444 -5.04 -17.16 -0.94
CA LYS A 444 -6.15 -18.13 -0.96
C LYS A 444 -6.74 -18.47 0.41
N ASN A 445 -5.94 -18.31 1.47
CA ASN A 445 -6.37 -18.58 2.84
C ASN A 445 -7.07 -17.37 3.49
N GLU A 446 -7.09 -16.22 2.81
CA GLU A 446 -7.78 -15.00 3.26
C GLU A 446 -9.04 -14.69 2.43
N VAL A 447 -9.03 -15.06 1.15
CA VAL A 447 -10.09 -14.69 0.19
C VAL A 447 -10.50 -15.89 -0.66
N ALA A 448 -11.81 -16.11 -0.80
CA ALA A 448 -12.35 -17.16 -1.64
C ALA A 448 -12.14 -16.83 -3.14
N PRO A 449 -12.06 -17.84 -4.02
CA PRO A 449 -11.70 -17.63 -5.43
C PRO A 449 -12.54 -16.62 -6.21
N GLY A 450 -13.87 -16.65 -6.04
CA GLY A 450 -14.78 -15.73 -6.73
C GLY A 450 -14.93 -14.36 -6.07
N ASP A 451 -14.26 -14.11 -4.94
CA ASP A 451 -14.44 -12.89 -4.17
C ASP A 451 -13.36 -11.86 -4.51
N HIS A 452 -13.79 -10.61 -4.68
CA HIS A 452 -12.91 -9.45 -4.79
C HIS A 452 -13.24 -8.41 -3.69
N PRO A 453 -12.88 -8.69 -2.42
CA PRO A 453 -13.29 -7.86 -1.29
C PRO A 453 -12.40 -6.62 -1.10
N PHE A 454 -12.90 -5.65 -0.35
CA PHE A 454 -12.06 -4.58 0.23
C PHE A 454 -11.22 -5.11 1.41
N TYR A 455 -10.14 -4.38 1.72
CA TYR A 455 -9.39 -4.41 2.97
C TYR A 455 -8.81 -5.79 3.35
N LYS A 456 -7.90 -6.28 2.50
CA LYS A 456 -7.14 -7.52 2.65
C LYS A 456 -5.65 -7.31 2.44
N HIS A 457 -4.84 -8.29 2.83
CA HIS A 457 -3.46 -8.35 2.35
C HIS A 457 -3.45 -8.68 0.86
N VAL A 458 -2.82 -7.81 0.08
CA VAL A 458 -2.72 -7.99 -1.36
C VAL A 458 -1.32 -7.67 -1.87
N TYR A 459 -0.94 -8.39 -2.92
CA TYR A 459 0.23 -8.06 -3.72
C TYR A 459 -0.20 -7.41 -5.02
N ILE A 460 0.59 -6.48 -5.53
CA ILE A 460 0.62 -6.19 -6.96
C ILE A 460 1.79 -6.97 -7.53
N ARG A 461 1.52 -7.84 -8.51
CA ARG A 461 2.52 -8.66 -9.18
C ARG A 461 2.64 -8.25 -10.64
N VAL A 462 3.83 -8.46 -11.20
CA VAL A 462 4.13 -8.21 -12.61
C VAL A 462 4.69 -9.47 -13.26
N MET A 463 4.31 -9.72 -14.51
CA MET A 463 4.86 -10.80 -15.35
C MET A 463 5.04 -10.33 -16.80
N PRO A 464 5.87 -11.01 -17.62
CA PRO A 464 5.92 -10.75 -19.05
C PRO A 464 4.56 -10.98 -19.72
N VAL A 465 4.23 -10.21 -20.76
CA VAL A 465 2.93 -10.31 -21.45
C VAL A 465 2.66 -11.75 -21.94
N GLY A 466 3.68 -12.44 -22.46
CA GLY A 466 3.55 -13.81 -22.95
C GLY A 466 3.34 -14.88 -21.88
N GLY A 467 3.27 -14.49 -20.60
CA GLY A 467 3.34 -15.38 -19.45
C GLY A 467 4.78 -15.60 -18.98
N GLY A 468 4.92 -16.26 -17.83
CA GLY A 468 6.21 -16.51 -17.19
C GLY A 468 6.18 -16.24 -15.68
N PRO A 469 7.34 -16.23 -15.02
CA PRO A 469 7.40 -16.05 -13.58
C PRO A 469 7.00 -14.63 -13.18
N SER A 470 6.15 -14.53 -12.17
CA SER A 470 5.68 -13.25 -11.65
C SER A 470 6.49 -12.79 -10.45
N LYS A 471 6.67 -11.47 -10.34
CA LYS A 471 7.37 -10.83 -9.21
C LYS A 471 6.44 -9.86 -8.48
N VAL A 472 6.51 -9.84 -7.16
CA VAL A 472 5.82 -8.83 -6.34
C VAL A 472 6.53 -7.47 -6.50
N VAL A 473 5.77 -6.44 -6.84
CA VAL A 473 6.27 -5.06 -6.97
C VAL A 473 5.70 -4.13 -5.91
N ALA A 474 4.57 -4.50 -5.30
CA ALA A 474 4.03 -3.83 -4.13
C ALA A 474 3.34 -4.83 -3.18
N TYR A 475 3.47 -4.55 -1.90
CA TYR A 475 2.79 -5.22 -0.79
C TYR A 475 1.89 -4.15 -0.19
N LEU A 476 0.60 -4.42 0.01
CA LEU A 476 -0.31 -3.44 0.57
C LEU A 476 -1.51 -4.07 1.29
N TYR A 477 -2.26 -3.21 1.98
CA TYR A 477 -3.58 -3.51 2.50
C TYR A 477 -4.59 -2.80 1.60
N GLY A 478 -5.43 -3.56 0.92
CA GLY A 478 -6.24 -3.09 -0.20
C GLY A 478 -7.21 -4.15 -0.70
N GLY A 479 -7.33 -4.32 -2.02
CA GLY A 479 -8.30 -5.21 -2.67
C GLY A 479 -9.20 -4.43 -3.64
N GLN A 480 -10.53 -4.53 -3.48
CA GLN A 480 -11.49 -3.73 -4.23
C GLN A 480 -11.11 -2.23 -4.22
N GLY A 481 -11.05 -1.64 -5.42
CA GLY A 481 -10.63 -0.26 -5.65
C GLY A 481 -9.13 -0.05 -5.82
N THR A 482 -8.28 -1.07 -5.66
CA THR A 482 -6.81 -0.92 -5.78
C THR A 482 -6.40 -0.61 -7.21
N ILE A 483 -6.79 -1.49 -8.15
CA ILE A 483 -6.47 -1.43 -9.59
C ILE A 483 -7.58 -2.13 -10.40
N ASN A 484 -8.85 -1.71 -10.28
CA ASN A 484 -9.91 -2.29 -11.14
C ASN A 484 -9.78 -1.87 -12.62
N THR A 485 -9.05 -0.79 -12.86
CA THR A 485 -8.86 -0.14 -14.17
C THR A 485 -7.38 -0.10 -14.52
N PRO A 486 -7.02 0.06 -15.82
CA PRO A 486 -5.64 0.14 -16.26
C PRO A 486 -4.82 1.12 -15.41
N SER A 487 -3.76 0.62 -14.78
CA SER A 487 -3.01 1.34 -13.74
C SER A 487 -1.66 1.87 -14.22
N TRP A 488 -1.24 1.50 -15.43
CA TRP A 488 0.04 1.88 -16.01
C TRP A 488 0.10 3.35 -16.43
N SER A 489 1.25 3.99 -16.19
CA SER A 489 1.58 5.25 -16.83
C SER A 489 1.82 5.04 -18.33
N PRO A 490 1.58 6.07 -19.19
CA PRO A 490 1.74 5.96 -20.64
C PRO A 490 3.15 5.58 -21.10
N ASP A 491 4.17 5.80 -20.26
CA ASP A 491 5.56 5.46 -20.53
C ASP A 491 5.98 4.06 -20.03
N SER A 492 5.04 3.27 -19.50
CA SER A 492 5.28 1.95 -18.89
C SER A 492 6.25 1.95 -17.69
N LYS A 493 6.52 3.09 -17.06
CA LYS A 493 7.50 3.18 -15.95
C LYS A 493 6.88 3.20 -14.57
N HIS A 494 5.58 3.49 -14.47
CA HIS A 494 4.90 3.66 -13.20
C HIS A 494 3.55 2.95 -13.18
N ILE A 495 3.10 2.63 -11.97
CA ILE A 495 1.76 2.11 -11.68
C ILE A 495 1.10 3.05 -10.67
N ALA A 496 -0.15 3.44 -10.91
CA ALA A 496 -0.99 4.08 -9.90
C ALA A 496 -1.91 3.06 -9.25
N PHE A 497 -2.07 3.11 -7.93
CA PHE A 497 -2.95 2.19 -7.21
C PHE A 497 -3.50 2.84 -5.94
N VAL A 498 -4.54 2.23 -5.35
CA VAL A 498 -5.03 2.62 -4.02
C VAL A 498 -4.59 1.64 -2.94
N SER A 499 -4.14 2.18 -1.81
CA SER A 499 -4.00 1.43 -0.55
C SER A 499 -4.92 2.03 0.52
N ASN A 500 -5.26 1.27 1.55
CA ASN A 500 -6.23 1.69 2.56
C ASN A 500 -5.68 1.64 3.98
N THR A 501 -6.10 2.60 4.81
CA THR A 501 -5.77 2.69 6.23
C THR A 501 -6.69 3.70 6.91
N ASN A 502 -7.06 3.49 8.18
CA ASN A 502 -7.78 4.49 8.97
C ASN A 502 -6.87 5.59 9.54
N LEU A 503 -5.79 5.94 8.85
CA LEU A 503 -4.78 6.87 9.33
C LEU A 503 -4.27 7.74 8.19
N LEU A 504 -4.42 9.05 8.33
CA LEU A 504 -3.94 10.04 7.38
C LEU A 504 -2.75 10.80 7.96
N PHE A 505 -1.71 10.99 7.15
CA PHE A 505 -0.48 11.66 7.60
C PHE A 505 -0.36 13.07 7.01
N PRO A 506 -0.20 14.12 7.84
CA PRO A 506 0.03 15.49 7.36
C PRO A 506 1.28 15.65 6.47
N ALA A 507 2.19 14.67 6.48
CA ALA A 507 3.36 14.63 5.61
C ALA A 507 3.02 14.44 4.11
N PHE A 508 1.80 14.02 3.78
CA PHE A 508 1.34 13.85 2.40
C PHE A 508 0.13 14.74 2.11
N PRO A 509 -0.19 15.04 0.83
CA PRO A 509 -1.38 15.77 0.48
C PRO A 509 -2.66 15.06 0.96
N ILE A 510 -3.56 15.79 1.63
CA ILE A 510 -4.83 15.29 2.15
C ILE A 510 -5.97 16.07 1.49
N SER A 511 -7.07 15.36 1.17
CA SER A 511 -8.32 15.94 0.70
C SER A 511 -8.79 17.07 1.61
N LYS A 512 -9.13 18.23 1.04
CA LYS A 512 -9.50 19.39 1.86
C LYS A 512 -10.87 19.29 2.50
N HIS A 513 -11.80 18.48 1.99
CA HIS A 513 -13.08 18.13 2.61
C HIS A 513 -13.59 16.79 2.05
#